data_AF-A0A2E8CLJ3-F1
#
_entry.id   AF-A0A2E8CLJ3-F1
#
_cell.length_a   1.000
_cell.length_b   1.000
_cell.length_c   1.000
_cell.angle_alpha   90.00
_cell.angle_beta   90.00
_cell.angle_gamma   90.00
#
_symmetry.space_group_name_H-M   'P 1'
#
loop_
_entity.id
_entity.type
_entity.pdbx_description
1 polymer ?
#
loop_
_entity_poly.entity_id
_entity_poly.type
_entity_poly.pdbx_seq_one_letter_code
_entity_poly.pdbx_strand_id
1 'polypeptide(L)'
;FRENIKIQVLDVTKEELAADFADASEITDSSLHKLIYTDEYGQFGGEPVGAIVGAYDFGPGEKDCELLRCMANVSGMAHAPFITAASASFLGLDSWSELYKLKDLESVFDSPTYRTWNGLRTAEDSRNVCLTLPRFLLRAPYGSQNEIAEFDYEENAADNDNFCWGNAAFALATRVVDSFAKYRWCPNIIGPKSGGAVTGLPSYVYDRDGKFFVAGPIEIPISDRREFEFSNLGFAPLTLRKGTDNASFFSANSIQKAKFFGSDAEAKQAELNYKLGTQLPYLFVVTRLAHYLKVLQRENLGGWVSRGEIEAELNRWIRSYVADQENVPSAMRSSRPLRNAKIAVSEIPSNAGWYSISMEVTPHFKFMGANFTLSLTGSVDGGEAEAA
;
A
#
# COMPACT_ATOMS: atom_id res chain seq x y z
N PHE A 1 -6.78 14.03 13.41
CA PHE A 1 -6.56 13.90 14.87
C PHE A 1 -7.84 13.72 15.68
N ARG A 2 -8.93 14.50 15.48
CA ARG A 2 -10.22 14.30 16.18
C ARG A 2 -10.88 12.92 15.94
N GLU A 3 -10.54 12.25 14.85
CA GLU A 3 -11.11 10.97 14.44
C GLU A 3 -10.30 9.75 14.93
N ASN A 4 -9.83 9.78 16.19
CA ASN A 4 -9.01 8.72 16.80
C ASN A 4 -7.73 8.38 16.02
N ILE A 5 -7.02 9.42 15.56
CA ILE A 5 -5.75 9.28 14.83
C ILE A 5 -4.65 9.86 15.70
N LYS A 6 -3.60 9.08 15.92
CA LYS A 6 -2.35 9.49 16.56
C LYS A 6 -1.20 9.28 15.58
N ILE A 7 -0.18 10.13 15.70
CA ILE A 7 1.06 10.04 14.93
C ILE A 7 2.20 10.15 15.94
N GLN A 8 3.16 9.24 15.85
CA GLN A 8 4.41 9.30 16.59
C GLN A 8 5.54 9.54 15.57
N VAL A 9 6.56 10.28 15.98
CA VAL A 9 7.73 10.59 15.14
C VAL A 9 8.95 9.99 15.81
N LEU A 10 9.71 9.21 15.04
CA LEU A 10 10.99 8.64 15.44
C LEU A 10 12.05 9.22 14.52
N ASP A 11 13.04 9.90 15.09
CA ASP A 11 14.20 10.38 14.36
C ASP A 11 15.23 9.25 14.28
N VAL A 12 15.44 8.74 13.07
CA VAL A 12 16.38 7.65 12.81
C VAL A 12 16.79 7.67 11.34
N THR A 13 18.10 7.62 11.10
CA THR A 13 18.66 7.50 9.75
C THR A 13 18.55 6.05 9.23
N LYS A 14 18.67 5.85 7.91
CA LYS A 14 18.71 4.48 7.36
C LYS A 14 19.90 3.68 7.91
N GLU A 15 21.03 4.35 8.12
CA GLU A 15 22.27 3.77 8.59
C GLU A 15 22.16 3.32 10.06
N GLU A 16 21.57 4.15 10.92
CA GLU A 16 21.30 3.79 12.31
C GLU A 16 20.30 2.63 12.41
N LEU A 17 19.26 2.63 11.58
CA LEU A 17 18.29 1.54 11.54
C LEU A 17 18.93 0.22 11.10
N ALA A 18 19.80 0.27 10.09
CA ALA A 18 20.57 -0.89 9.64
C ALA A 18 21.57 -1.38 10.72
N ALA A 19 22.18 -0.45 11.47
CA ALA A 19 23.06 -0.79 12.58
C ALA A 19 22.30 -1.45 13.74
N ASP A 20 21.13 -0.94 14.13
CA ASP A 20 20.26 -1.53 15.16
C ASP A 20 19.92 -2.99 14.85
N PHE A 21 19.58 -3.29 13.59
CA PHE A 21 19.32 -4.67 13.17
C PHE A 21 20.58 -5.54 13.10
N ALA A 22 21.74 -4.98 12.77
CA ALA A 22 23.00 -5.72 12.69
C ALA A 22 23.58 -6.05 14.08
N ASP A 23 23.34 -5.18 15.06
CA ASP A 23 23.80 -5.34 16.44
C ASP A 23 22.90 -6.31 17.24
N ALA A 24 21.63 -6.45 16.85
CA ALA A 24 20.68 -7.36 17.49
C ALA A 24 20.97 -8.84 17.15
N SER A 25 20.90 -9.72 18.16
CA SER A 25 21.04 -11.17 17.96
C SER A 25 19.92 -11.76 17.09
N GLU A 26 18.70 -11.27 17.30
CA GLU A 26 17.52 -11.59 16.53
C GLU A 26 16.74 -10.32 16.25
N ILE A 27 15.90 -10.32 15.20
CA ILE A 27 15.06 -9.15 14.86
C ILE A 27 14.18 -8.73 16.05
N THR A 28 13.75 -9.68 16.88
CA THR A 28 12.93 -9.43 18.08
C THR A 28 13.66 -8.66 19.17
N ASP A 29 15.00 -8.67 19.16
CA ASP A 29 15.84 -7.94 20.12
C ASP A 29 16.17 -6.52 19.66
N SER A 30 15.85 -6.17 18.40
CA SER A 30 16.08 -4.82 17.87
C SER A 30 15.26 -3.75 18.60
N SER A 31 15.82 -2.54 18.67
CA SER A 31 15.15 -1.40 19.30
C SER A 31 13.85 -1.06 18.57
N LEU A 32 13.84 -1.16 17.24
CA LEU A 32 12.63 -0.91 16.46
C LEU A 32 11.53 -1.93 16.78
N HIS A 33 11.85 -3.22 16.88
CA HIS A 33 10.87 -4.24 17.27
C HIS A 33 10.31 -3.96 18.67
N LYS A 34 11.16 -3.54 19.61
CA LYS A 34 10.70 -3.15 20.94
C LYS A 34 9.65 -2.04 20.89
N LEU A 35 9.94 -0.96 20.18
CA LEU A 35 9.05 0.21 20.08
C LEU A 35 7.72 -0.11 19.39
N ILE A 36 7.75 -0.89 18.30
CA ILE A 36 6.58 -1.11 17.45
C ILE A 36 5.74 -2.30 17.94
N TYR A 37 6.41 -3.38 18.34
CA TYR A 37 5.75 -4.60 18.80
C TYR A 37 5.66 -4.65 20.32
N THR A 38 6.79 -4.64 21.02
CA THR A 38 6.81 -5.00 22.46
C THR A 38 6.05 -4.00 23.31
N ASP A 39 6.32 -2.70 23.12
CA ASP A 39 5.77 -1.62 23.94
C ASP A 39 4.31 -1.29 23.57
N GLU A 40 3.83 -1.74 22.40
CA GLU A 40 2.48 -1.45 21.89
C GLU A 40 1.65 -2.74 21.66
N TYR A 41 1.79 -3.41 20.51
CA TYR A 41 0.96 -4.58 20.14
C TYR A 41 1.10 -5.76 21.13
N GLY A 42 2.29 -5.96 21.67
CA GLY A 42 2.65 -6.97 22.67
C GLY A 42 2.25 -6.58 24.08
N GLN A 43 2.06 -5.29 24.37
CA GLN A 43 1.80 -4.76 25.70
C GLN A 43 0.31 -4.84 26.06
N PHE A 44 0.00 -5.23 27.30
CA PHE A 44 -1.38 -5.16 27.79
C PHE A 44 -1.77 -3.70 28.03
N GLY A 45 -2.89 -3.28 27.43
CA GLY A 45 -3.34 -1.89 27.41
C GLY A 45 -2.62 -0.99 26.39
N GLY A 46 -1.72 -1.53 25.56
CA GLY A 46 -1.04 -0.79 24.50
C GLY A 46 -1.95 -0.49 23.30
N GLU A 47 -1.49 0.38 22.40
CA GLU A 47 -2.21 0.79 21.19
C GLU A 47 -1.44 0.37 19.93
N PRO A 48 -1.83 -0.72 19.25
CA PRO A 48 -1.09 -1.25 18.11
C PRO A 48 -0.81 -0.21 17.01
N VAL A 49 0.44 -0.15 16.56
CA VAL A 49 0.86 0.68 15.42
C VAL A 49 0.12 0.23 14.15
N GLY A 50 -0.58 1.16 13.49
CA GLY A 50 -1.40 0.84 12.31
C GLY A 50 -0.60 0.71 11.01
N ALA A 51 0.43 1.54 10.83
CA ALA A 51 1.33 1.55 9.69
C ALA A 51 2.62 2.27 10.08
N ILE A 52 3.72 1.94 9.40
CA ILE A 52 5.03 2.57 9.57
C ILE A 52 5.33 3.35 8.29
N VAL A 53 5.68 4.63 8.40
CA VAL A 53 6.02 5.46 7.23
C VAL A 53 7.50 5.80 7.27
N GLY A 54 8.26 5.26 6.32
CA GLY A 54 9.67 5.55 6.14
C GLY A 54 9.87 6.78 5.29
N ALA A 55 10.54 7.80 5.84
CA ALA A 55 10.95 8.99 5.09
C ALA A 55 12.25 8.72 4.30
N TYR A 56 12.32 7.59 3.60
CA TYR A 56 13.51 7.14 2.89
C TYR A 56 13.23 6.78 1.44
N ASP A 57 14.28 6.93 0.63
CA ASP A 57 14.35 6.39 -0.71
C ASP A 57 15.24 5.14 -0.72
N PHE A 58 14.72 4.05 -1.25
CA PHE A 58 15.44 2.78 -1.38
C PHE A 58 15.91 2.58 -2.82
N GLY A 59 17.07 1.97 -2.99
CA GLY A 59 17.59 1.45 -4.26
C GLY A 59 17.63 -0.09 -4.25
N PRO A 60 18.17 -0.71 -5.32
CA PRO A 60 18.22 -2.16 -5.46
C PRO A 60 19.46 -2.78 -4.79
N GLY A 61 20.27 -1.97 -4.11
CA GLY A 61 21.51 -2.41 -3.46
C GLY A 61 21.26 -3.40 -2.33
N GLU A 62 22.27 -4.21 -2.03
CA GLU A 62 22.18 -5.27 -1.02
C GLU A 62 21.82 -4.74 0.37
N LYS A 63 22.45 -3.64 0.81
CA LYS A 63 22.17 -3.01 2.11
C LYS A 63 20.70 -2.55 2.23
N ASP A 64 20.19 -1.90 1.19
CA ASP A 64 18.81 -1.43 1.14
C ASP A 64 17.82 -2.63 1.11
N CYS A 65 18.11 -3.67 0.33
CA CYS A 65 17.29 -4.88 0.30
C CYS A 65 17.29 -5.64 1.64
N GLU A 66 18.41 -5.69 2.35
CA GLU A 66 18.49 -6.31 3.67
C GLU A 66 17.70 -5.51 4.70
N LEU A 67 17.85 -4.18 4.71
CA LEU A 67 17.05 -3.31 5.58
C LEU A 67 15.55 -3.47 5.30
N LEU A 68 15.13 -3.51 4.03
CA LEU A 68 13.74 -3.78 3.67
C LEU A 68 13.27 -5.15 4.17
N ARG A 69 14.15 -6.16 4.22
CA ARG A 69 13.83 -7.49 4.76
C ARG A 69 13.61 -7.44 6.27
N CYS A 70 14.47 -6.75 7.01
CA CYS A 70 14.30 -6.55 8.45
C CYS A 70 12.99 -5.80 8.74
N MET A 71 12.74 -4.72 7.99
CA MET A 71 11.48 -3.96 8.08
C MET A 71 10.26 -4.80 7.76
N ALA A 72 10.32 -5.64 6.72
CA ALA A 72 9.25 -6.57 6.37
C ALA A 72 8.89 -7.52 7.51
N ASN A 73 9.92 -8.06 8.20
CA ASN A 73 9.75 -8.95 9.34
C ASN A 73 9.08 -8.23 10.53
N VAL A 74 9.61 -7.08 10.97
CA VAL A 74 9.02 -6.29 12.08
C VAL A 74 7.58 -5.90 11.74
N SER A 75 7.34 -5.46 10.50
CA SER A 75 6.01 -5.10 10.00
C SER A 75 5.05 -6.29 10.03
N GLY A 76 5.52 -7.48 9.67
CA GLY A 76 4.75 -8.72 9.72
C GLY A 76 4.38 -9.12 11.15
N MET A 77 5.34 -9.08 12.07
CA MET A 77 5.14 -9.39 13.50
C MET A 77 4.14 -8.43 14.16
N ALA A 78 4.25 -7.13 13.90
CA ALA A 78 3.37 -6.11 14.47
C ALA A 78 2.04 -5.93 13.68
N HIS A 79 1.88 -6.63 12.56
CA HIS A 79 0.83 -6.41 11.57
C HIS A 79 0.73 -4.94 11.14
N ALA A 80 1.84 -4.24 10.94
CA ALA A 80 1.88 -2.82 10.62
C ALA A 80 2.65 -2.60 9.31
N PRO A 81 2.00 -2.45 8.14
CA PRO A 81 2.70 -2.32 6.87
C PRO A 81 3.67 -1.14 6.85
N PHE A 82 4.87 -1.37 6.32
CA PHE A 82 5.90 -0.36 6.08
C PHE A 82 5.73 0.27 4.69
N ILE A 83 5.47 1.57 4.66
CA ILE A 83 5.29 2.38 3.46
C ILE A 83 6.48 3.32 3.33
N THR A 84 7.22 3.23 2.24
CA THR A 84 8.39 4.08 1.96
C THR A 84 8.46 4.36 0.45
N ALA A 85 9.52 5.02 -0.04
CA ALA A 85 9.69 5.29 -1.47
C ALA A 85 10.82 4.48 -2.12
N ALA A 86 10.67 4.24 -3.43
CA ALA A 86 11.76 3.82 -4.29
C ALA A 86 12.44 5.06 -4.90
N SER A 87 13.76 5.00 -5.03
CA SER A 87 14.55 5.96 -5.81
C SER A 87 14.56 5.60 -7.30
N ALA A 88 14.93 6.55 -8.16
CA ALA A 88 15.15 6.27 -9.60
C ALA A 88 16.24 5.21 -9.83
N SER A 89 17.20 5.10 -8.91
CA SER A 89 18.28 4.10 -8.96
C SER A 89 17.76 2.66 -8.93
N PHE A 90 16.53 2.43 -8.45
CA PHE A 90 15.86 1.14 -8.50
C PHE A 90 15.67 0.61 -9.92
N LEU A 91 15.67 1.50 -10.91
CA LEU A 91 15.60 1.16 -12.32
C LEU A 91 16.94 1.35 -13.04
N GLY A 92 18.03 1.58 -12.29
CA GLY A 92 19.33 1.95 -12.86
C GLY A 92 19.35 3.34 -13.51
N LEU A 93 18.48 4.25 -13.05
CA LEU A 93 18.39 5.63 -13.54
C LEU A 93 19.00 6.59 -12.52
N ASP A 94 19.64 7.65 -13.03
CA ASP A 94 20.15 8.73 -12.17
C ASP A 94 19.02 9.65 -11.69
N SER A 95 17.96 9.80 -12.49
CA SER A 95 16.78 10.62 -12.18
C SER A 95 15.52 10.05 -12.79
N TRP A 96 14.36 10.35 -12.19
CA TRP A 96 13.06 9.94 -12.71
C TRP A 96 12.74 10.54 -14.08
N SER A 97 13.37 11.68 -14.43
CA SER A 97 13.26 12.27 -15.76
C SER A 97 13.71 11.33 -16.87
N GLU A 98 14.54 10.33 -16.56
CA GLU A 98 15.09 9.38 -17.52
C GLU A 98 14.23 8.14 -17.76
N LEU A 99 13.05 8.05 -17.13
CA LEU A 99 12.15 6.90 -17.25
C LEU A 99 11.80 6.56 -18.70
N TYR A 100 11.76 7.55 -19.60
CA TYR A 100 11.51 7.35 -21.02
C TYR A 100 12.58 6.51 -21.74
N LYS A 101 13.79 6.40 -21.18
CA LYS A 101 14.89 5.60 -21.75
C LYS A 101 14.61 4.09 -21.66
N LEU A 102 13.83 3.66 -20.67
CA LEU A 102 13.49 2.26 -20.47
C LEU A 102 12.33 1.90 -21.38
N LYS A 103 12.47 0.89 -22.24
CA LYS A 103 11.35 0.42 -23.08
C LYS A 103 10.43 -0.51 -22.31
N ASP A 104 11.03 -1.41 -21.56
CA ASP A 104 10.37 -2.42 -20.75
C ASP A 104 10.95 -2.36 -19.33
N LEU A 105 10.06 -2.26 -18.33
CA LEU A 105 10.46 -2.19 -16.92
C LEU A 105 10.74 -3.57 -16.34
N GLU A 106 10.10 -4.62 -16.86
CA GLU A 106 10.25 -5.97 -16.33
C GLU A 106 11.67 -6.50 -16.57
N SER A 107 12.17 -6.36 -17.80
CA SER A 107 13.53 -6.78 -18.17
C SER A 107 14.66 -6.10 -17.40
N VAL A 108 14.43 -4.95 -16.77
CA VAL A 108 15.42 -4.32 -15.87
C VAL A 108 15.73 -5.26 -14.70
N PHE A 109 14.71 -5.93 -14.16
CA PHE A 109 14.81 -6.79 -12.98
C PHE A 109 15.32 -8.21 -13.29
N ASP A 110 15.53 -8.56 -14.56
CA ASP A 110 16.13 -9.84 -14.97
C ASP A 110 17.66 -9.85 -14.82
N SER A 111 18.27 -8.67 -14.68
CA SER A 111 19.72 -8.56 -14.48
C SER A 111 20.18 -9.21 -13.16
N PRO A 112 21.35 -9.88 -13.13
CA PRO A 112 21.92 -10.46 -11.91
C PRO A 112 22.08 -9.48 -10.75
N THR A 113 22.21 -8.17 -11.03
CA THR A 113 22.27 -7.10 -10.03
C THR A 113 21.04 -7.10 -9.11
N TYR A 114 19.88 -7.53 -9.59
CA TYR A 114 18.63 -7.57 -8.83
C TYR A 114 18.37 -8.92 -8.15
N ARG A 115 19.35 -9.82 -8.06
CA ARG A 115 19.18 -11.13 -7.41
C ARG A 115 18.64 -11.00 -5.98
N THR A 116 19.21 -10.11 -5.18
CA THR A 116 18.80 -9.88 -3.78
C THR A 116 17.39 -9.30 -3.69
N TRP A 117 17.07 -8.34 -4.57
CA TRP A 117 15.72 -7.79 -4.71
C TRP A 117 14.68 -8.85 -5.08
N ASN A 118 14.96 -9.66 -6.10
CA ASN A 118 14.08 -10.73 -6.53
C ASN A 118 13.89 -11.78 -5.42
N GLY A 119 14.96 -12.11 -4.68
CA GLY A 119 14.88 -12.95 -3.48
C GLY A 119 13.93 -12.35 -2.42
N LEU A 120 14.09 -11.07 -2.10
CA LEU A 120 13.21 -10.35 -1.16
C LEU A 120 11.74 -10.43 -1.59
N ARG A 121 11.42 -10.20 -2.87
CA ARG A 121 10.05 -10.25 -3.38
C ARG A 121 9.39 -11.63 -3.30
N THR A 122 10.17 -12.69 -3.18
CA THR A 122 9.65 -14.07 -3.01
C THR A 122 9.41 -14.44 -1.55
N ALA A 123 9.95 -13.68 -0.59
CA ALA A 123 9.74 -13.91 0.82
C ALA A 123 8.27 -13.64 1.22
N GLU A 124 7.77 -14.37 2.21
CA GLU A 124 6.37 -14.21 2.67
C GLU A 124 6.13 -12.84 3.32
N ASP A 125 7.06 -12.37 4.16
CA ASP A 125 6.91 -11.10 4.89
C ASP A 125 7.00 -9.87 3.99
N SER A 126 7.49 -10.03 2.75
CA SER A 126 7.59 -8.94 1.77
C SER A 126 6.25 -8.30 1.42
N ARG A 127 5.12 -8.96 1.75
CA ARG A 127 3.79 -8.37 1.63
C ARG A 127 3.56 -7.15 2.50
N ASN A 128 4.35 -7.01 3.57
CA ASN A 128 4.21 -5.92 4.52
C ASN A 128 4.98 -4.66 4.10
N VAL A 129 5.62 -4.65 2.92
CA VAL A 129 6.39 -3.51 2.43
C VAL A 129 5.77 -2.97 1.14
N CYS A 130 5.60 -1.65 1.07
CA CYS A 130 5.14 -0.93 -0.11
C CYS A 130 6.12 0.18 -0.49
N LEU A 131 6.52 0.20 -1.76
CA LEU A 131 7.40 1.21 -2.32
C LEU A 131 6.61 2.15 -3.24
N THR A 132 6.47 3.40 -2.83
CA THR A 132 5.84 4.46 -3.63
C THR A 132 6.83 5.12 -4.59
N LEU A 133 6.32 5.70 -5.68
CA LEU A 133 7.09 6.47 -6.66
C LEU A 133 6.16 7.33 -7.53
N PRO A 134 6.64 8.36 -8.24
CA PRO A 134 7.87 9.09 -7.99
C PRO A 134 7.65 10.11 -6.86
N ARG A 135 8.54 11.09 -6.71
CA ARG A 135 8.37 12.19 -5.75
C ARG A 135 7.28 13.17 -6.21
N PHE A 136 6.79 14.00 -5.28
CA PHE A 136 5.82 15.06 -5.56
C PHE A 136 6.26 16.41 -4.98
N LEU A 137 5.81 17.52 -5.55
CA LEU A 137 6.28 18.85 -5.14
C LEU A 137 5.63 19.24 -3.80
N LEU A 138 6.44 19.69 -2.83
CA LEU A 138 5.96 20.18 -1.53
C LEU A 138 5.74 21.68 -1.54
N ARG A 139 6.60 22.41 -2.26
CA ARG A 139 6.64 23.87 -2.28
C ARG A 139 7.07 24.35 -3.65
N ALA A 140 6.34 25.32 -4.21
CA ALA A 140 6.78 26.04 -5.39
C ALA A 140 7.97 26.96 -5.03
N PRO A 141 8.95 27.14 -5.93
CA PRO A 141 10.04 28.10 -5.73
C PRO A 141 9.51 29.48 -5.33
N TYR A 142 10.21 30.16 -4.42
CA TYR A 142 9.88 31.52 -4.02
C TYR A 142 10.06 32.50 -5.19
N GLY A 143 9.18 33.48 -5.28
CA GLY A 143 9.14 34.48 -6.35
C GLY A 143 7.72 34.96 -6.61
N SER A 144 7.45 35.50 -7.80
CA SER A 144 6.11 36.00 -8.17
C SER A 144 4.92 35.02 -7.98
N GLN A 145 5.15 33.70 -7.99
CA GLN A 145 4.11 32.68 -7.74
C GLN A 145 4.02 32.22 -6.28
N ASN A 146 5.00 32.57 -5.45
CA ASN A 146 5.10 32.22 -4.03
C ASN A 146 5.92 33.31 -3.32
N GLU A 147 5.30 34.47 -3.13
CA GLU A 147 5.99 35.68 -2.66
C GLU A 147 6.33 35.61 -1.17
N ILE A 148 7.44 36.27 -0.80
CA ILE A 148 7.85 36.50 0.59
C ILE A 148 7.65 38.00 0.88
N ALA A 149 7.13 38.34 2.06
CA ALA A 149 6.80 39.72 2.39
C ALA A 149 8.02 40.56 2.81
N GLU A 150 9.04 39.92 3.37
CA GLU A 150 10.18 40.57 4.03
C GLU A 150 11.20 41.15 3.06
N PHE A 151 11.45 40.49 1.92
CA PHE A 151 12.36 40.95 0.88
C PHE A 151 12.03 40.32 -0.47
N ASP A 152 12.41 41.02 -1.53
CA ASP A 152 12.28 40.55 -2.91
C ASP A 152 13.26 39.40 -3.17
N TYR A 153 12.74 38.17 -3.22
CA TYR A 153 13.50 36.95 -3.40
C TYR A 153 12.94 36.12 -4.55
N GLU A 154 13.81 35.82 -5.52
CA GLU A 154 13.52 34.93 -6.63
C GLU A 154 14.43 33.69 -6.52
N GLU A 155 13.82 32.54 -6.24
CA GLU A 155 14.50 31.27 -6.12
C GLU A 155 14.77 30.68 -7.51
N ASN A 156 16.05 30.59 -7.89
CA ASN A 156 16.45 30.07 -9.19
C ASN A 156 16.45 28.53 -9.23
N ALA A 157 15.27 27.93 -9.38
CA ALA A 157 15.12 26.49 -9.61
C ALA A 157 15.24 26.15 -11.11
N ALA A 158 16.48 26.01 -11.60
CA ALA A 158 16.74 25.64 -12.99
C ALA A 158 16.70 24.12 -13.25
N ASP A 159 17.24 23.31 -12.35
CA ASP A 159 17.31 21.85 -12.52
C ASP A 159 16.23 21.14 -11.72
N ASN A 160 15.82 19.95 -12.19
CA ASN A 160 14.77 19.18 -11.55
C ASN A 160 15.09 18.90 -10.07
N ASP A 161 16.36 18.68 -9.71
CA ASP A 161 16.73 18.39 -8.33
C ASP A 161 16.75 19.62 -7.40
N ASN A 162 16.63 20.85 -7.94
CA ASN A 162 16.53 22.07 -7.13
C ASN A 162 15.13 22.29 -6.55
N PHE A 163 14.12 21.56 -7.04
CA PHE A 163 12.76 21.66 -6.51
C PHE A 163 12.64 20.97 -5.15
N CYS A 164 11.75 21.50 -4.30
CA CYS A 164 11.44 20.92 -3.00
C CYS A 164 10.54 19.68 -3.15
N TRP A 165 11.17 18.57 -3.56
CA TRP A 165 10.51 17.27 -3.71
C TRP A 165 10.25 16.60 -2.36
N GLY A 166 9.06 16.03 -2.24
CA GLY A 166 8.61 15.24 -1.11
C GLY A 166 8.50 13.76 -1.44
N ASN A 167 8.68 12.94 -0.41
CA ASN A 167 8.57 11.50 -0.49
C ASN A 167 7.10 11.07 -0.59
N ALA A 168 6.74 10.34 -1.66
CA ALA A 168 5.36 9.92 -1.93
C ALA A 168 4.76 8.95 -0.91
N ALA A 169 5.58 8.36 -0.02
CA ALA A 169 5.09 7.56 1.10
C ALA A 169 4.14 8.37 1.99
N PHE A 170 4.45 9.66 2.21
CA PHE A 170 3.57 10.56 2.95
C PHE A 170 2.25 10.80 2.22
N ALA A 171 2.28 10.95 0.89
CA ALA A 171 1.07 11.09 0.10
C ALA A 171 0.16 9.86 0.24
N LEU A 172 0.71 8.64 0.16
CA LEU A 172 -0.07 7.41 0.38
C LEU A 172 -0.57 7.30 1.82
N ALA A 173 0.27 7.63 2.81
CA ALA A 173 -0.11 7.63 4.23
C ALA A 173 -1.29 8.57 4.50
N THR A 174 -1.36 9.73 3.84
CA THR A 174 -2.52 10.63 3.96
C THR A 174 -3.82 10.01 3.44
N ARG A 175 -3.76 9.06 2.49
CA ARG A 175 -4.93 8.29 2.01
C ARG A 175 -5.34 7.23 3.02
N VAL A 176 -4.38 6.53 3.63
CA VAL A 176 -4.63 5.58 4.73
C VAL A 176 -5.36 6.29 5.87
N VAL A 177 -4.84 7.43 6.30
CA VAL A 177 -5.41 8.23 7.39
C VAL A 177 -6.80 8.77 7.04
N ASP A 178 -7.02 9.26 5.82
CA ASP A 178 -8.34 9.77 5.38
C ASP A 178 -9.38 8.64 5.30
N SER A 179 -9.01 7.46 4.81
CA SER A 179 -9.87 6.28 4.82
C SER A 179 -10.28 5.91 6.25
N PHE A 180 -9.33 5.88 7.19
CA PHE A 180 -9.61 5.59 8.60
C PHE A 180 -10.48 6.66 9.26
N ALA A 181 -10.22 7.94 8.97
CA ALA A 181 -11.01 9.06 9.50
C ALA A 181 -12.48 8.94 9.10
N LYS A 182 -12.77 8.49 7.88
CA LYS A 182 -14.14 8.36 7.36
C LYS A 182 -14.83 7.06 7.75
N TYR A 183 -14.09 5.95 7.81
CA TYR A 183 -14.70 4.60 7.88
C TYR A 183 -14.16 3.70 8.99
N ARG A 184 -13.11 4.11 9.72
CA ARG A 184 -12.35 3.29 10.69
C ARG A 184 -11.64 2.07 10.08
N TRP A 185 -11.57 2.04 8.74
CA TRP A 185 -10.92 1.02 7.93
C TRP A 185 -10.09 1.69 6.84
N CYS A 186 -9.02 1.05 6.39
CA CYS A 186 -8.09 1.60 5.39
C CYS A 186 -8.12 0.95 3.98
N PRO A 187 -9.22 0.39 3.45
CA PRO A 187 -9.22 -0.17 2.08
C PRO A 187 -9.41 0.90 1.00
N ASN A 188 -9.74 2.14 1.36
CA ASN A 188 -10.05 3.23 0.42
C ASN A 188 -8.84 4.13 0.18
N ILE A 189 -7.78 3.54 -0.37
CA ILE A 189 -6.50 4.22 -0.63
C ILE A 189 -6.09 4.17 -2.10
N ILE A 190 -6.94 3.61 -2.95
CA ILE A 190 -6.73 3.48 -4.39
C ILE A 190 -7.95 4.00 -5.16
N GLY A 191 -7.71 4.47 -6.38
CA GLY A 191 -8.72 4.95 -7.30
C GLY A 191 -9.02 6.46 -7.14
N PRO A 192 -9.13 7.23 -8.23
CA PRO A 192 -9.32 8.68 -8.17
C PRO A 192 -10.57 9.15 -7.43
N LYS A 193 -11.64 8.34 -7.44
CA LYS A 193 -12.90 8.64 -6.74
C LYS A 193 -13.11 7.82 -5.47
N SER A 194 -12.23 6.85 -5.22
CA SER A 194 -12.40 5.81 -4.19
C SER A 194 -11.44 5.98 -3.01
N GLY A 195 -10.80 7.15 -2.91
CA GLY A 195 -9.91 7.52 -1.79
C GLY A 195 -8.42 7.53 -2.11
N GLY A 196 -8.01 7.22 -3.35
CA GLY A 196 -6.60 7.27 -3.77
C GLY A 196 -6.12 8.61 -4.33
N ALA A 197 -7.00 9.61 -4.47
CA ALA A 197 -6.65 10.91 -5.05
C ALA A 197 -5.89 11.80 -4.05
N VAL A 198 -4.86 12.49 -4.55
CA VAL A 198 -4.08 13.52 -3.87
C VAL A 198 -4.31 14.85 -4.55
N THR A 199 -4.89 15.80 -3.84
CA THR A 199 -5.44 17.04 -4.40
C THR A 199 -4.73 18.26 -3.82
N GLY A 200 -4.74 19.39 -4.53
CA GLY A 200 -4.12 20.64 -4.07
C GLY A 200 -2.59 20.55 -4.04
N LEU A 201 -2.01 19.80 -4.98
CA LEU A 201 -0.56 19.71 -5.10
C LEU A 201 -0.01 20.97 -5.79
N PRO A 202 1.10 21.55 -5.31
CA PRO A 202 1.68 22.73 -5.93
C PRO A 202 2.22 22.40 -7.33
N SER A 203 2.16 23.38 -8.21
CA SER A 203 2.83 23.38 -9.50
C SER A 203 3.55 24.72 -9.68
N TYR A 204 4.54 24.74 -10.56
CA TYR A 204 5.32 25.94 -10.83
C TYR A 204 5.47 26.16 -12.32
N VAL A 205 5.04 27.32 -12.81
CA VAL A 205 5.19 27.72 -14.21
C VAL A 205 6.45 28.55 -14.34
N TYR A 206 7.36 28.22 -15.24
CA TYR A 206 8.57 29.00 -15.45
C TYR A 206 8.86 29.22 -16.93
N ASP A 207 9.49 30.36 -17.22
CA ASP A 207 10.00 30.67 -18.55
C ASP A 207 11.42 30.12 -18.70
N ARG A 208 11.67 29.39 -19.78
CA ARG A 208 13.01 29.08 -20.26
C ARG A 208 13.07 29.39 -21.75
N ASP A 209 13.92 30.36 -22.12
CA ASP A 209 14.14 30.80 -23.50
C ASP A 209 12.87 31.24 -24.25
N GLY A 210 11.95 31.94 -23.57
CA GLY A 210 10.69 32.43 -24.13
C GLY A 210 9.61 31.35 -24.27
N LYS A 211 9.81 30.19 -23.62
CA LYS A 211 8.84 29.09 -23.57
C LYS A 211 8.44 28.82 -22.13
N PHE A 212 7.14 28.71 -21.90
CA PHE A 212 6.60 28.35 -20.61
C PHE A 212 6.62 26.83 -20.40
N PHE A 213 7.20 26.41 -19.29
CA PHE A 213 7.22 25.03 -18.81
C PHE A 213 6.48 24.94 -17.48
N VAL A 214 6.01 23.74 -17.14
CA VAL A 214 5.37 23.46 -15.85
C VAL A 214 6.17 22.38 -15.14
N ALA A 215 6.66 22.69 -13.94
CA ALA A 215 7.22 21.74 -13.00
C ALA A 215 6.15 21.26 -12.01
N GLY A 216 6.25 19.98 -11.64
CA GLY A 216 5.27 19.33 -10.77
C GLY A 216 3.91 19.13 -11.45
N PRO A 217 2.87 18.76 -10.68
CA PRO A 217 2.90 18.48 -9.23
C PRO A 217 3.61 17.18 -8.82
N ILE A 218 3.86 16.29 -9.77
CA ILE A 218 4.73 15.13 -9.58
C ILE A 218 5.97 15.27 -10.45
N GLU A 219 7.04 14.57 -10.09
CA GLU A 219 8.33 14.69 -10.77
C GLU A 219 8.29 14.29 -12.24
N ILE A 220 7.57 13.21 -12.57
CA ILE A 220 7.35 12.79 -13.95
C ILE A 220 5.94 12.21 -14.13
N PRO A 221 5.19 12.60 -15.17
CA PRO A 221 3.92 11.97 -15.50
C PRO A 221 4.11 10.49 -15.89
N ILE A 222 3.44 9.61 -15.16
CA ILE A 222 3.36 8.17 -15.44
C ILE A 222 2.11 7.91 -16.29
N SER A 223 2.27 7.23 -17.43
CA SER A 223 1.14 6.80 -18.27
C SER A 223 0.46 5.55 -17.70
N ASP A 224 -0.81 5.30 -18.08
CA ASP A 224 -1.57 4.13 -17.62
C ASP A 224 -0.85 2.79 -17.86
N ARG A 225 -0.15 2.65 -19.00
CA ARG A 225 0.67 1.47 -19.27
C ARG A 225 1.82 1.33 -18.26
N ARG A 226 2.53 2.41 -17.96
CA ARG A 226 3.63 2.42 -17.00
C ARG A 226 3.14 2.17 -15.57
N GLU A 227 2.00 2.76 -15.21
CA GLU A 227 1.33 2.50 -13.93
C GLU A 227 1.09 1.00 -13.75
N PHE A 228 0.53 0.35 -14.77
CA PHE A 228 0.27 -1.09 -14.75
C PHE A 228 1.56 -1.93 -14.65
N GLU A 229 2.60 -1.59 -15.42
CA GLU A 229 3.92 -2.24 -15.34
C GLU A 229 4.51 -2.12 -13.93
N PHE A 230 4.54 -0.91 -13.34
CA PHE A 230 5.00 -0.68 -11.97
C PHE A 230 4.18 -1.46 -10.93
N SER A 231 2.86 -1.46 -11.07
CA SER A 231 1.95 -2.17 -10.18
C SER A 231 2.27 -3.67 -10.15
N ASN A 232 2.47 -4.30 -11.31
CA ASN A 232 2.83 -5.72 -11.40
C ASN A 232 4.24 -6.01 -10.82
N LEU A 233 5.12 -5.01 -10.86
CA LEU A 233 6.46 -5.07 -10.29
C LEU A 233 6.49 -4.78 -8.78
N GLY A 234 5.33 -4.54 -8.15
CA GLY A 234 5.20 -4.39 -6.70
C GLY A 234 5.45 -2.97 -6.18
N PHE A 235 5.28 -1.96 -7.05
CA PHE A 235 5.34 -0.55 -6.69
C PHE A 235 3.94 0.07 -6.58
N ALA A 236 3.84 1.19 -5.85
CA ALA A 236 2.64 2.02 -5.74
C ALA A 236 2.87 3.38 -6.44
N PRO A 237 2.59 3.47 -7.75
CA PRO A 237 2.80 4.70 -8.52
C PRO A 237 1.77 5.79 -8.20
N LEU A 238 2.26 7.00 -7.95
CA LEU A 238 1.48 8.23 -7.87
C LEU A 238 1.40 8.85 -9.27
N THR A 239 0.21 8.83 -9.86
CA THR A 239 0.00 9.25 -11.25
C THR A 239 -0.67 10.62 -11.32
N LEU A 240 -0.17 11.51 -12.18
CA LEU A 240 -0.71 12.86 -12.34
C LEU A 240 -1.97 12.83 -13.21
N ARG A 241 -3.03 13.48 -12.74
CA ARG A 241 -4.14 13.86 -13.61
C ARG A 241 -3.72 15.06 -14.46
N LYS A 242 -3.39 14.78 -15.72
CA LYS A 242 -2.89 15.75 -16.69
C LYS A 242 -3.72 17.04 -16.71
N GLY A 243 -3.03 18.18 -16.61
CA GLY A 243 -3.64 19.52 -16.65
C GLY A 243 -4.33 19.94 -15.36
N THR A 244 -4.12 19.22 -14.25
CA THR A 244 -4.67 19.58 -12.94
C THR A 244 -3.61 19.47 -11.84
N ASP A 245 -3.95 19.98 -10.66
CA ASP A 245 -3.20 19.90 -9.40
C ASP A 245 -3.47 18.60 -8.62
N ASN A 246 -3.96 17.56 -9.30
CA ASN A 246 -4.38 16.31 -8.67
C ASN A 246 -3.56 15.13 -9.17
N ALA A 247 -3.14 14.26 -8.26
CA ALA A 247 -2.56 12.97 -8.56
C ALA A 247 -3.43 11.84 -7.98
N SER A 248 -3.16 10.58 -8.32
CA SER A 248 -3.89 9.43 -7.77
C SER A 248 -3.04 8.18 -7.73
N PHE A 249 -3.19 7.40 -6.67
CA PHE A 249 -2.79 5.99 -6.65
C PHE A 249 -3.93 5.17 -7.27
N PHE A 250 -3.67 4.53 -8.41
CA PHE A 250 -4.63 3.58 -9.01
C PHE A 250 -4.51 2.19 -8.40
N SER A 251 -3.32 1.84 -7.95
CA SER A 251 -3.00 0.62 -7.25
C SER A 251 -2.04 0.89 -6.09
N ALA A 252 -2.03 0.00 -5.11
CA ALA A 252 -1.12 0.02 -3.97
C ALA A 252 -0.74 -1.42 -3.65
N ASN A 253 0.17 -1.96 -4.44
CA ASN A 253 0.68 -3.31 -4.25
C ASN A 253 1.88 -3.28 -3.30
N SER A 254 2.04 -4.35 -2.55
CA SER A 254 3.28 -4.64 -1.84
C SER A 254 4.35 -5.12 -2.81
N ILE A 255 5.58 -5.21 -2.34
CA ILE A 255 6.70 -5.71 -3.14
C ILE A 255 6.59 -7.23 -3.41
N GLN A 256 5.74 -7.97 -2.68
CA GLN A 256 5.57 -9.41 -2.82
C GLN A 256 5.17 -9.78 -4.26
N LYS A 257 5.96 -10.64 -4.89
CA LYS A 257 5.68 -11.15 -6.24
C LYS A 257 4.54 -12.16 -6.17
N ALA A 258 3.53 -11.97 -7.03
CA ALA A 258 2.45 -12.95 -7.20
C ALA A 258 3.02 -14.30 -7.66
N LYS A 259 2.59 -15.39 -7.02
CA LYS A 259 2.98 -16.76 -7.38
C LYS A 259 2.03 -17.32 -8.46
N PHE A 260 2.60 -18.06 -9.40
CA PHE A 260 1.86 -18.87 -10.36
C PHE A 260 1.66 -20.27 -9.76
N PHE A 261 0.42 -20.77 -9.77
CA PHE A 261 0.08 -22.08 -9.21
C PHE A 261 -0.35 -23.09 -10.29
N GLY A 262 -0.64 -22.65 -11.52
CA GLY A 262 -1.08 -23.53 -12.61
C GLY A 262 -2.30 -22.99 -13.36
N SER A 263 -2.78 -23.78 -14.34
CA SER A 263 -3.85 -23.33 -15.25
C SER A 263 -5.24 -23.86 -14.92
N ASP A 264 -5.35 -24.81 -13.98
CA ASP A 264 -6.63 -25.39 -13.57
C ASP A 264 -7.44 -24.43 -12.67
N ALA A 265 -8.68 -24.80 -12.35
CA ALA A 265 -9.59 -23.94 -11.61
C ALA A 265 -9.15 -23.71 -10.15
N GLU A 266 -8.54 -24.72 -9.51
CA GLU A 266 -8.09 -24.63 -8.12
C GLU A 266 -6.82 -23.78 -8.03
N ALA A 267 -5.88 -23.97 -8.95
CA ALA A 267 -4.69 -23.16 -9.12
C ALA A 267 -5.03 -21.68 -9.36
N LYS A 268 -6.00 -21.38 -10.24
CA LYS A 268 -6.46 -20.00 -10.46
C LYS A 268 -7.08 -19.37 -9.22
N GLN A 269 -7.80 -20.16 -8.41
CA GLN A 269 -8.34 -19.67 -7.14
C GLN A 269 -7.22 -19.40 -6.12
N ALA A 270 -6.20 -20.27 -6.05
CA ALA A 270 -5.02 -20.08 -5.22
C ALA A 270 -4.23 -18.82 -5.64
N GLU A 271 -4.06 -18.59 -6.95
CA GLU A 271 -3.45 -17.37 -7.50
C GLU A 271 -4.22 -16.12 -7.10
N LEU A 272 -5.55 -16.14 -7.21
CA LEU A 272 -6.39 -15.03 -6.79
C LEU A 272 -6.22 -14.75 -5.30
N ASN A 273 -6.30 -15.78 -4.45
CA ASN A 273 -6.14 -15.64 -3.00
C ASN A 273 -4.76 -15.08 -2.64
N TYR A 274 -3.71 -15.59 -3.30
CA TYR A 274 -2.36 -15.11 -3.09
C TYR A 274 -2.20 -13.64 -3.50
N LYS A 275 -2.75 -13.26 -4.67
CA LYS A 275 -2.73 -11.88 -5.17
C LYS A 275 -3.48 -10.90 -4.27
N LEU A 276 -4.57 -11.30 -3.62
CA LEU A 276 -5.24 -10.44 -2.64
C LEU A 276 -4.31 -10.12 -1.47
N GLY A 277 -3.50 -11.09 -1.03
CA GLY A 277 -2.52 -10.91 0.03
C GLY A 277 -1.35 -9.98 -0.33
N THR A 278 -1.09 -9.76 -1.62
CA THR A 278 -0.03 -8.83 -2.07
C THR A 278 -0.49 -7.38 -2.18
N GLN A 279 -1.75 -7.07 -1.87
CA GLN A 279 -2.33 -5.74 -2.08
C GLN A 279 -2.64 -5.06 -0.75
N LEU A 280 -2.11 -3.83 -0.56
CA LEU A 280 -2.25 -3.09 0.69
C LEU A 280 -3.70 -2.85 1.13
N PRO A 281 -4.66 -2.52 0.24
CA PRO A 281 -6.04 -2.32 0.66
C PRO A 281 -6.65 -3.50 1.41
N TYR A 282 -6.29 -4.74 1.03
CA TYR A 282 -6.75 -5.95 1.69
C TYR A 282 -5.89 -6.31 2.89
N LEU A 283 -4.57 -6.08 2.81
CA LEU A 283 -3.67 -6.26 3.94
C LEU A 283 -4.10 -5.41 5.15
N PHE A 284 -4.47 -4.14 4.94
CA PHE A 284 -4.98 -3.27 6.00
C PHE A 284 -6.24 -3.80 6.70
N VAL A 285 -7.10 -4.51 5.97
CA VAL A 285 -8.28 -5.16 6.56
C VAL A 285 -7.82 -6.28 7.50
N VAL A 286 -6.90 -7.13 7.05
CA VAL A 286 -6.37 -8.24 7.85
C VAL A 286 -5.59 -7.74 9.07
N THR A 287 -4.70 -6.75 8.88
CA THR A 287 -3.97 -6.06 9.96
C THR A 287 -4.91 -5.59 11.06
N ARG A 288 -5.98 -4.89 10.70
CA ARG A 288 -6.89 -4.32 11.69
C ARG A 288 -7.68 -5.40 12.42
N LEU A 289 -8.04 -6.48 11.73
CA LEU A 289 -8.67 -7.65 12.37
C LEU A 289 -7.71 -8.33 13.36
N ALA A 290 -6.43 -8.48 13.01
CA ALA A 290 -5.42 -9.04 13.90
C ALA A 290 -5.25 -8.18 15.17
N HIS A 291 -5.19 -6.85 15.02
CA HIS A 291 -5.15 -5.91 16.15
C HIS A 291 -6.37 -6.05 17.07
N TYR A 292 -7.58 -6.07 16.50
CA TYR A 292 -8.79 -6.26 17.32
C TYR A 292 -8.82 -7.62 18.02
N LEU A 293 -8.51 -8.71 17.32
CA LEU A 293 -8.50 -10.05 17.90
C LEU A 293 -7.50 -10.15 19.04
N LYS A 294 -6.30 -9.57 18.87
CA LYS A 294 -5.26 -9.57 19.92
C LYS A 294 -5.74 -8.87 21.18
N VAL A 295 -6.40 -7.72 21.05
CA VAL A 295 -6.92 -6.95 22.19
C VAL A 295 -8.12 -7.66 22.83
N LEU A 296 -9.13 -8.04 22.03
CA LEU A 296 -10.36 -8.67 22.53
C LEU A 296 -10.10 -9.99 23.26
N GLN A 297 -9.28 -10.87 22.68
CA GLN A 297 -9.00 -12.17 23.29
C GLN A 297 -8.14 -12.07 24.53
N ARG A 298 -7.30 -11.02 24.65
CA ARG A 298 -6.48 -10.81 25.85
C ARG A 298 -7.33 -10.46 27.07
N GLU A 299 -8.43 -9.71 26.89
CA GLU A 299 -9.40 -9.42 27.97
C GLU A 299 -10.15 -10.67 28.46
N ASN A 300 -10.29 -11.69 27.60
CA ASN A 300 -10.99 -12.93 27.93
C ASN A 300 -10.10 -13.97 28.63
N LEU A 301 -8.78 -13.75 28.76
CA LEU A 301 -7.86 -14.68 29.40
C LEU A 301 -8.18 -14.86 30.89
N GLY A 302 -8.27 -16.12 31.35
CA GLY A 302 -8.62 -16.46 32.73
C GLY A 302 -10.12 -16.49 33.01
N GLY A 303 -10.96 -16.18 32.02
CA GLY A 303 -12.41 -16.33 32.10
C GLY A 303 -12.87 -17.79 32.03
N TRP A 304 -14.07 -18.06 32.55
CA TRP A 304 -14.75 -19.36 32.44
C TRP A 304 -15.47 -19.46 31.09
N VAL A 305 -14.71 -19.65 30.01
CA VAL A 305 -15.25 -19.67 28.64
C VAL A 305 -14.91 -20.98 27.95
N SER A 306 -15.93 -21.66 27.43
CA SER A 306 -15.78 -22.89 26.64
C SER A 306 -15.42 -22.59 25.18
N ARG A 307 -14.87 -23.59 24.47
CA ARG A 307 -14.59 -23.54 23.02
C ARG A 307 -15.76 -22.98 22.20
N GLY A 308 -16.98 -23.48 22.48
CA GLY A 308 -18.19 -23.08 21.75
C GLY A 308 -18.63 -21.64 22.03
N GLU A 309 -18.39 -21.15 23.24
CA GLU A 309 -18.68 -19.76 23.61
C GLU A 309 -17.70 -18.80 22.91
N ILE A 310 -16.39 -19.12 22.90
CA ILE A 310 -15.38 -18.33 22.17
C ILE A 310 -15.75 -18.25 20.67
N GLU A 311 -16.08 -19.40 20.07
CA GLU A 311 -16.48 -19.46 18.66
C GLU A 311 -17.73 -18.61 18.38
N ALA A 312 -18.75 -18.69 19.24
CA ALA A 312 -19.98 -17.92 19.08
C ALA A 312 -19.77 -16.41 19.28
N GLU A 313 -18.95 -16.02 20.25
CA GLU A 313 -18.61 -14.62 20.53
C GLU A 313 -17.86 -13.99 19.37
N LEU A 314 -16.79 -14.64 18.90
CA LEU A 314 -15.98 -14.18 17.79
C LEU A 314 -16.77 -14.10 16.48
N ASN A 315 -17.61 -15.10 16.20
CA ASN A 315 -18.50 -15.04 15.03
C ASN A 315 -19.55 -13.93 15.14
N ARG A 316 -20.05 -13.60 16.34
CA ARG A 316 -20.96 -12.46 16.54
C ARG A 316 -20.24 -11.13 16.32
N TRP A 317 -19.03 -11.00 16.83
CA TRP A 317 -18.20 -9.81 16.66
C TRP A 317 -17.88 -9.55 15.19
N ILE A 318 -17.32 -10.53 14.46
CA ILE A 318 -16.88 -10.35 13.07
C ILE A 318 -18.05 -10.03 12.12
N ARG A 319 -19.25 -10.56 12.40
CA ARG A 319 -20.47 -10.26 11.64
C ARG A 319 -20.83 -8.78 11.61
N SER A 320 -20.43 -8.00 12.60
CA SER A 320 -20.66 -6.54 12.61
C SER A 320 -19.93 -5.81 11.45
N TYR A 321 -18.89 -6.44 10.89
CA TYR A 321 -18.10 -5.94 9.77
C TYR A 321 -18.43 -6.62 8.43
N VAL A 322 -19.45 -7.48 8.40
CA VAL A 322 -19.90 -8.19 7.20
C VAL A 322 -21.10 -7.46 6.56
N ALA A 323 -21.04 -7.30 5.23
CA ALA A 323 -22.14 -6.87 4.39
C ALA A 323 -22.32 -7.86 3.23
N ASP A 324 -23.26 -8.80 3.38
CA ASP A 324 -23.45 -9.95 2.49
C ASP A 324 -24.45 -9.72 1.35
N GLN A 325 -25.11 -8.56 1.32
CA GLN A 325 -26.06 -8.19 0.27
C GLN A 325 -25.36 -7.98 -1.07
N GLU A 326 -26.05 -8.23 -2.19
CA GLU A 326 -25.46 -8.00 -3.53
C GLU A 326 -25.23 -6.50 -3.79
N ASN A 327 -26.22 -5.67 -3.45
CA ASN A 327 -26.23 -4.23 -3.74
C ASN A 327 -25.99 -3.39 -2.48
N VAL A 328 -24.81 -3.55 -1.87
CA VAL A 328 -24.39 -2.72 -0.73
C VAL A 328 -23.92 -1.34 -1.21
N PRO A 329 -24.42 -0.22 -0.64
CA PRO A 329 -23.93 1.12 -0.93
C PRO A 329 -22.43 1.28 -0.63
N SER A 330 -21.72 2.13 -1.38
CA SER A 330 -20.26 2.30 -1.25
C SER A 330 -19.79 2.67 0.16
N ALA A 331 -20.52 3.54 0.86
CA ALA A 331 -20.23 3.93 2.24
C ALA A 331 -20.36 2.75 3.23
N MET A 332 -21.34 1.85 3.00
CA MET A 332 -21.52 0.66 3.81
C MET A 332 -20.43 -0.38 3.51
N ARG A 333 -20.06 -0.60 2.23
CA ARG A 333 -18.90 -1.45 1.86
C ARG A 333 -17.59 -0.96 2.48
N SER A 334 -17.47 0.34 2.72
CA SER A 334 -16.27 0.95 3.30
C SER A 334 -16.18 0.79 4.81
N SER A 335 -17.31 0.87 5.51
CA SER A 335 -17.41 0.68 6.97
C SER A 335 -17.54 -0.79 7.37
N ARG A 336 -17.99 -1.65 6.45
CA ARG A 336 -18.07 -3.11 6.57
C ARG A 336 -17.33 -3.74 5.38
N PRO A 337 -15.99 -3.90 5.49
CA PRO A 337 -15.16 -4.28 4.34
C PRO A 337 -15.30 -5.76 3.94
N LEU A 338 -15.95 -6.58 4.77
CA LEU A 338 -16.06 -8.02 4.55
C LEU A 338 -17.38 -8.37 3.87
N ARG A 339 -17.32 -9.22 2.85
CA ARG A 339 -18.50 -9.85 2.25
C ARG A 339 -18.91 -11.11 3.01
N ASN A 340 -17.94 -11.85 3.53
CA ASN A 340 -18.14 -13.05 4.32
C ASN A 340 -17.01 -13.20 5.35
N ALA A 341 -17.31 -13.86 6.47
CA ALA A 341 -16.32 -14.22 7.47
C ALA A 341 -16.76 -15.46 8.25
N LYS A 342 -15.81 -16.32 8.57
CA LYS A 342 -16.02 -17.51 9.40
C LYS A 342 -14.85 -17.67 10.36
N ILE A 343 -15.17 -17.89 11.63
CA ILE A 343 -14.17 -18.19 12.66
C ILE A 343 -14.48 -19.59 13.20
N ALA A 344 -13.46 -20.46 13.24
CA ALA A 344 -13.54 -21.81 13.79
C ALA A 344 -12.54 -21.95 14.94
N VAL A 345 -12.97 -22.56 16.03
CA VAL A 345 -12.16 -22.76 17.23
C VAL A 345 -12.01 -24.25 17.51
N SER A 346 -10.78 -24.75 17.53
CA SER A 346 -10.45 -26.14 17.89
C SER A 346 -9.62 -26.20 19.15
N GLU A 347 -9.73 -27.30 19.89
CA GLU A 347 -8.86 -27.58 21.04
C GLU A 347 -7.48 -28.05 20.57
N ILE A 348 -6.44 -27.67 21.31
CA ILE A 348 -5.09 -28.20 21.10
C ILE A 348 -4.96 -29.46 21.97
N PRO A 349 -4.86 -30.67 21.38
CA PRO A 349 -4.95 -31.92 22.14
C PRO A 349 -3.92 -32.07 23.25
N SER A 350 -2.76 -31.43 23.11
CA SER A 350 -1.67 -31.49 24.09
C SER A 350 -1.82 -30.53 25.27
N ASN A 351 -2.72 -29.54 25.20
CA ASN A 351 -2.79 -28.45 26.16
C ASN A 351 -4.23 -28.09 26.51
N ALA A 352 -4.73 -28.60 27.65
CA ALA A 352 -6.06 -28.25 28.15
C ALA A 352 -6.19 -26.73 28.37
N GLY A 353 -7.29 -26.15 27.92
CA GLY A 353 -7.54 -24.70 27.97
C GLY A 353 -6.86 -23.88 26.86
N TRP A 354 -6.12 -24.53 25.95
CA TRP A 354 -5.56 -23.88 24.77
C TRP A 354 -6.37 -24.19 23.52
N TYR A 355 -6.63 -23.15 22.73
CA TYR A 355 -7.43 -23.23 21.51
C TYR A 355 -6.65 -22.72 20.31
N SER A 356 -6.88 -23.36 19.16
CA SER A 356 -6.47 -22.86 17.85
C SER A 356 -7.66 -22.17 17.20
N ILE A 357 -7.49 -20.90 16.84
CA ILE A 357 -8.53 -20.08 16.20
C ILE A 357 -8.14 -19.88 14.74
N SER A 358 -8.96 -20.37 13.82
CA SER A 358 -8.82 -20.12 12.38
C SER A 358 -9.87 -19.10 11.95
N MET A 359 -9.44 -18.03 11.27
CA MET A 359 -10.32 -17.00 10.73
C MET A 359 -10.17 -16.94 9.22
N GLU A 360 -11.27 -17.17 8.51
CA GLU A 360 -11.38 -17.04 7.06
C GLU A 360 -12.23 -15.81 6.76
N VAL A 361 -11.70 -14.86 5.99
CA VAL A 361 -12.40 -13.63 5.61
C VAL A 361 -12.39 -13.45 4.10
N THR A 362 -13.51 -12.98 3.56
CA THR A 362 -13.65 -12.63 2.15
C THR A 362 -13.97 -11.14 2.04
N PRO A 363 -13.04 -10.29 1.56
CA PRO A 363 -13.30 -8.87 1.39
C PRO A 363 -14.18 -8.59 0.16
N HIS A 364 -14.76 -7.39 0.09
CA HIS A 364 -15.34 -6.89 -1.16
C HIS A 364 -14.24 -6.55 -2.18
N PHE A 365 -14.42 -6.99 -3.44
CA PHE A 365 -13.47 -6.67 -4.50
C PHE A 365 -13.54 -5.22 -4.96
N LYS A 366 -12.37 -4.63 -5.16
CA LYS A 366 -12.18 -3.35 -5.85
C LYS A 366 -12.19 -3.58 -7.36
N PHE A 367 -12.76 -2.63 -8.10
CA PHE A 367 -12.65 -2.61 -9.56
C PHE A 367 -11.24 -2.14 -9.95
N MET A 368 -10.49 -3.00 -10.65
CA MET A 368 -9.09 -2.74 -11.03
C MET A 368 -8.84 -2.77 -12.54
N GLY A 369 -9.85 -3.10 -13.36
CA GLY A 369 -9.72 -3.18 -14.81
C GLY A 369 -10.83 -4.00 -15.45
N ALA A 370 -11.00 -3.82 -16.76
CA ALA A 370 -11.91 -4.59 -17.58
C ALA A 370 -11.40 -4.62 -19.04
N ASN A 371 -11.62 -5.73 -19.73
CA ASN A 371 -11.39 -5.84 -21.16
C ASN A 371 -12.67 -5.42 -21.89
N PHE A 372 -12.56 -4.47 -22.82
CA PHE A 372 -13.69 -4.01 -23.64
C PHE A 372 -13.48 -4.47 -25.08
N THR A 373 -14.41 -5.29 -25.59
CA THR A 373 -14.44 -5.68 -27.01
C THR A 373 -15.54 -4.91 -27.70
N LEU A 374 -15.18 -4.07 -28.67
CA LEU A 374 -16.12 -3.32 -29.51
C LEU A 374 -16.31 -4.08 -30.83
N SER A 375 -17.52 -4.53 -31.10
CA SER A 375 -17.92 -5.08 -32.40
C SER A 375 -18.99 -4.21 -33.03
N LEU A 376 -18.82 -3.90 -34.32
CA LEU A 376 -19.84 -3.22 -35.11
C LEU A 376 -20.75 -4.29 -35.73
N THR A 377 -22.02 -4.31 -35.34
CA THR A 377 -23.02 -5.22 -35.93
C THR A 377 -23.93 -4.44 -36.87
N GLY A 378 -23.99 -4.84 -38.14
CA GLY A 378 -24.99 -4.33 -39.09
C GLY A 378 -26.29 -5.11 -38.97
N SER A 379 -27.43 -4.43 -38.91
CA SER A 379 -28.73 -5.06 -39.07
C SER A 379 -28.90 -5.44 -40.54
N VAL A 380 -28.91 -6.75 -40.84
CA VAL A 380 -29.58 -7.20 -42.06
C VAL A 380 -31.06 -7.23 -41.69
N ASP A 381 -31.82 -6.27 -42.21
CA ASP A 381 -33.28 -6.35 -42.18
C ASP A 381 -33.67 -7.74 -42.69
N GLY A 382 -34.48 -8.45 -41.90
CA GLY A 382 -35.01 -9.76 -42.25
C GLY A 382 -35.84 -9.67 -43.53
N GLY A 383 -35.18 -9.78 -44.66
CA GLY A 383 -35.79 -10.12 -45.93
C GLY A 383 -36.18 -11.58 -45.87
N GLU A 384 -37.47 -11.82 -45.65
CA GLU A 384 -38.14 -13.07 -45.97
C GLU A 384 -37.68 -13.54 -47.36
N ALA A 385 -36.88 -14.60 -47.40
CA ALA A 385 -36.75 -15.42 -48.59
C ALA A 385 -37.74 -16.59 -48.42
N GLU A 386 -39.00 -16.31 -48.71
CA GLU A 386 -39.99 -17.32 -49.06
C GLU A 386 -39.73 -17.81 -50.50
N ALA A 387 -40.09 -19.08 -50.73
CA ALA A 387 -40.21 -19.81 -52.01
C ALA A 387 -38.90 -20.36 -52.63
N ALA A 388 -38.78 -21.64 -53.00
CA ALA A 388 -39.76 -22.73 -53.16
C ALA A 388 -39.08 -24.10 -53.00
#